data_AF-A0A1X4HVH7-F1
#
_entry.id   AF-A0A1X4HVH7-F1
#
_cell.length_a   1.000
_cell.length_b   1.000
_cell.length_c   1.000
_cell.angle_alpha   90.00
_cell.angle_beta   90.00
_cell.angle_gamma   90.00
#
_symmetry.space_group_name_H-M   'P 1'
#
loop_
_entity.id
_entity.type
_entity.pdbx_description
1 polymer ?
#
loop_
_entity_poly.entity_id
_entity_poly.type
_entity_poly.pdbx_seq_one_letter_code
_entity_poly.pdbx_strand_id
1 'polypeptide(L)'
;AAEARGHALMGDVHAAQTAAGRAMSAMEAVDPASGDDPVWIAHFDEAYLADELAHCHRDLGQAEAAARCARQALEGHPASRARRRAIGFVLLATAQVQQREVEQACSTGLKAVELLGGLRSNRGAEYLEDLQQRLEPYREESVVREFGARMELQAAA
;
A
#
# COMPACT_ATOMS: atom_id res chain seq x y z
N ALA A 1 8.51 8.20 9.48
CA ALA A 1 7.51 7.61 8.56
C ALA A 1 6.34 8.56 8.31
N ALA A 2 5.54 8.90 9.33
CA ALA A 2 4.38 9.81 9.16
C ALA A 2 4.73 11.18 8.57
N GLU A 3 5.83 11.80 9.02
CA GLU A 3 6.36 13.05 8.45
C GLU A 3 6.69 12.92 6.95
N ALA A 4 7.35 11.82 6.55
CA ALA A 4 7.66 11.55 5.15
C ALA A 4 6.40 11.46 4.29
N ARG A 5 5.38 10.76 4.79
CA ARG A 5 4.08 10.63 4.12
C ARG A 5 3.37 11.99 4.00
N GLY A 6 3.47 12.84 5.02
CA GLY A 6 2.96 14.22 4.97
C GLY A 6 3.62 15.05 3.86
N HIS A 7 4.95 15.03 3.77
CA HIS A 7 5.68 15.70 2.69
C HIS A 7 5.37 15.12 1.31
N ALA A 8 5.25 13.79 1.20
CA ALA A 8 4.89 13.12 -0.05
C ALA A 8 3.52 13.54 -0.58
N LEU A 9 2.52 13.65 0.30
CA LEU A 9 1.19 14.15 -0.06
C LEU A 9 1.21 15.59 -0.57
N MET A 10 2.18 16.41 -0.14
CA MET A 10 2.39 17.78 -0.63
C MET A 10 3.28 17.85 -1.88
N GLY A 11 3.82 16.72 -2.35
CA GLY A 11 4.75 16.66 -3.49
C GLY A 11 6.18 17.11 -3.16
N ASP A 12 6.53 17.31 -1.88
CA ASP A 12 7.88 17.69 -1.47
C ASP A 12 8.77 16.45 -1.41
N VAL A 13 9.35 16.10 -2.56
CA VAL A 13 10.23 14.93 -2.73
C VAL A 13 11.41 14.97 -1.76
N HIS A 14 12.04 16.13 -1.58
CA HIS A 14 13.26 16.23 -0.79
C HIS A 14 12.99 16.05 0.71
N ALA A 15 11.98 16.73 1.24
CA ALA A 15 11.60 16.58 2.63
C ALA A 15 11.06 15.18 2.92
N ALA A 16 10.29 14.59 1.99
CA ALA A 16 9.82 13.22 2.09
C ALA A 16 10.98 12.22 2.17
N GLN A 17 11.96 12.32 1.27
CA GLN A 17 13.14 11.45 1.27
C GLN A 17 13.99 11.61 2.53
N THR A 18 14.18 12.86 3.00
CA THR A 18 14.95 13.13 4.22
C THR A 18 14.27 12.51 5.45
N ALA A 19 12.95 12.67 5.59
CA ALA A 19 12.19 12.08 6.69
C ALA A 19 12.09 10.55 6.59
N ALA A 20 12.02 10.00 5.37
CA ALA A 20 12.06 8.55 5.13
C ALA A 20 13.42 7.97 5.54
N GLY A 21 14.53 8.61 5.13
CA GLY A 21 15.89 8.23 5.50
C GLY A 21 16.08 8.15 7.01
N ARG A 22 15.66 9.19 7.74
CA ARG A 22 15.71 9.18 9.22
C ARG A 22 14.92 8.02 9.84
N ALA A 23 13.76 7.71 9.28
CA ALA A 23 12.94 6.60 9.79
C ALA A 23 13.58 5.23 9.54
N MET A 24 14.21 5.03 8.38
CA MET A 24 14.95 3.80 8.06
C MET A 24 16.15 3.63 8.98
N SER A 25 17.00 4.67 9.13
CA SER A 25 18.16 4.61 10.03
C SER A 25 17.77 4.38 11.49
N ALA A 26 16.64 4.93 11.93
CA ALA A 26 16.13 4.67 13.27
C ALA A 26 15.69 3.22 13.45
N MET A 27 15.04 2.62 12.45
CA MET A 27 14.64 1.21 12.47
C MET A 27 15.87 0.28 12.45
N GLU A 28 16.87 0.56 11.62
CA GLU A 28 18.11 -0.21 11.55
C GLU A 28 18.92 -0.19 12.86
N ALA A 29 18.77 0.86 13.66
CA ALA A 29 19.44 1.01 14.94
C ALA A 29 18.73 0.29 16.11
N VAL A 30 17.52 -0.24 15.90
CA VAL A 30 16.80 -1.00 16.93
C VAL A 30 17.53 -2.31 17.20
N ASP A 31 17.75 -2.63 18.48
CA ASP A 31 18.13 -3.98 18.92
C ASP A 31 16.89 -4.73 19.40
N PRO A 32 16.33 -5.66 18.60
CA PRO A 32 15.13 -6.41 18.98
C PRO A 32 15.34 -7.32 20.19
N ALA A 33 16.59 -7.66 20.52
CA ALA A 33 16.92 -8.54 21.65
C ALA A 33 16.97 -7.80 22.99
N SER A 34 17.03 -6.46 22.96
CA SER A 34 17.07 -5.63 24.17
C SER A 34 15.81 -5.80 25.03
N GLY A 35 14.64 -5.95 24.40
CA GLY A 35 13.35 -5.99 25.09
C GLY A 35 12.96 -4.66 25.75
N ASP A 36 13.68 -3.58 25.45
CA ASP A 36 13.52 -2.26 26.08
C ASP A 36 12.33 -1.47 25.51
N ASP A 37 11.77 -1.92 24.39
CA ASP A 37 10.68 -1.22 23.72
C ASP A 37 9.37 -1.28 24.52
N PRO A 38 8.73 -0.12 24.79
CA PRO A 38 7.42 -0.10 25.42
C PRO A 38 6.36 -0.86 24.62
N VAL A 39 5.47 -1.57 25.30
CA VAL A 39 4.41 -2.39 24.66
C VAL A 39 3.55 -1.61 23.65
N TRP A 40 3.35 -0.30 23.88
CA TRP A 40 2.53 0.52 22.98
C TRP A 40 3.14 0.69 21.58
N ILE A 41 4.47 0.57 21.42
CA ILE A 41 5.15 0.71 20.12
C ILE A 41 5.45 -0.63 19.44
N ALA A 42 5.25 -1.76 20.12
CA ALA A 42 5.55 -3.10 19.61
C ALA A 42 4.84 -3.48 18.28
N HIS A 43 3.84 -2.70 17.86
CA HIS A 43 3.16 -2.86 16.58
C HIS A 43 3.91 -2.24 15.39
N PHE A 44 4.92 -1.40 15.64
CA PHE A 44 5.69 -0.68 14.63
C PHE A 44 6.98 -1.45 14.36
N ASP A 45 6.91 -2.36 13.39
CA ASP A 45 8.01 -3.20 12.93
C ASP A 45 8.50 -2.77 11.53
N GLU A 46 9.46 -3.50 10.96
CA GLU A 46 9.95 -3.27 9.60
C GLU A 46 8.83 -3.33 8.55
N ALA A 47 7.86 -4.23 8.73
CA ALA A 47 6.72 -4.37 7.82
C ALA A 47 5.82 -3.13 7.87
N TYR A 48 5.58 -2.58 9.07
CA TYR A 48 4.85 -1.33 9.27
C TYR A 48 5.60 -0.17 8.62
N LEU A 49 6.92 -0.07 8.81
CA LEU A 49 7.70 0.98 8.16
C LEU A 49 7.63 0.86 6.63
N ALA A 50 7.74 -0.36 6.09
CA ALA A 50 7.61 -0.60 4.66
C ALA A 50 6.24 -0.20 4.11
N ASP A 51 5.14 -0.44 4.85
CA ASP A 51 3.77 0.00 4.50
C ASP A 51 3.70 1.53 4.38
N GLU A 52 4.23 2.27 5.36
CA GLU A 52 4.25 3.73 5.34
C GLU A 52 5.12 4.29 4.19
N LEU A 53 6.25 3.64 3.89
CA LEU A 53 7.11 4.02 2.77
C LEU A 53 6.46 3.71 1.41
N ALA A 54 5.69 2.63 1.30
CA ALA A 54 4.94 2.31 0.10
C ALA A 54 3.91 3.41 -0.22
N HIS A 55 3.19 3.92 0.79
CA HIS A 55 2.33 5.09 0.63
C HIS A 55 3.11 6.32 0.13
N CYS A 56 4.23 6.64 0.79
CA CYS A 56 5.08 7.77 0.45
C CYS A 56 5.53 7.71 -1.02
N HIS A 57 6.09 6.58 -1.44
CA HIS A 57 6.56 6.39 -2.82
C HIS A 57 5.42 6.42 -3.85
N ARG A 58 4.25 5.84 -3.52
CA ARG A 58 3.07 5.92 -4.39
C ARG A 58 2.67 7.36 -4.65
N ASP A 59 2.59 8.17 -3.59
CA ASP A 59 2.14 9.56 -3.65
C ASP A 59 3.14 10.44 -4.43
N LEU A 60 4.43 10.08 -4.39
CA LEU A 60 5.48 10.71 -5.20
C LEU A 60 5.60 10.17 -6.64
N GLY A 61 4.78 9.20 -7.05
CA GLY A 61 4.85 8.59 -8.38
C GLY A 61 6.07 7.67 -8.60
N GLN A 62 6.73 7.24 -7.52
CA GLN A 62 7.95 6.42 -7.56
C GLN A 62 7.58 4.92 -7.59
N ALA A 63 7.05 4.48 -8.73
CA ALA A 63 6.40 3.18 -8.88
C ALA A 63 7.25 1.97 -8.43
N GLU A 64 8.51 1.87 -8.85
CA GLU A 64 9.38 0.75 -8.48
C GLU A 64 9.62 0.68 -6.97
N ALA A 65 9.88 1.83 -6.33
CA ALA A 65 10.09 1.92 -4.90
C ALA A 65 8.81 1.60 -4.12
N ALA A 66 7.66 2.10 -4.58
CA ALA A 66 6.35 1.79 -4.01
C ALA A 66 6.07 0.28 -4.07
N ALA A 67 6.31 -0.35 -5.22
CA ALA A 67 6.09 -1.78 -5.42
C ALA A 67 7.01 -2.63 -4.52
N ARG A 68 8.29 -2.25 -4.38
CA ARG A 68 9.25 -2.93 -3.48
C ARG A 68 8.78 -2.85 -2.03
N CYS A 69 8.48 -1.65 -1.53
CA CYS A 69 8.04 -1.46 -0.16
C CYS A 69 6.70 -2.16 0.13
N ALA A 70 5.75 -2.12 -0.81
CA ALA A 70 4.47 -2.81 -0.67
C ALA A 70 4.64 -4.33 -0.57
N ARG A 71 5.55 -4.93 -1.36
CA ARG A 71 5.88 -6.36 -1.25
C ARG A 71 6.50 -6.71 0.10
N GLN A 72 7.48 -5.93 0.57
CA GLN A 72 8.09 -6.13 1.89
C GLN A 72 7.06 -6.07 3.01
N ALA A 73 6.15 -5.09 2.96
CA ALA A 73 5.05 -4.98 3.92
C ALA A 73 4.11 -6.20 3.87
N LEU A 74 3.76 -6.67 2.66
CA LEU A 74 2.91 -7.85 2.45
C LEU A 74 3.56 -9.16 2.92
N GLU A 75 4.88 -9.28 2.82
CA GLU A 75 5.64 -10.42 3.30
C GLU A 75 5.71 -10.44 4.84
N GLY A 76 5.92 -9.28 5.47
CA GLY A 76 6.04 -9.17 6.92
C GLY A 76 4.70 -9.13 7.68
N HIS A 77 3.63 -8.59 7.10
CA HIS A 77 2.34 -8.50 7.80
C HIS A 77 1.64 -9.86 7.93
N PRO A 78 1.26 -10.30 9.14
CA PRO A 78 0.55 -11.56 9.32
C PRO A 78 -0.88 -11.48 8.76
N ALA A 79 -1.48 -12.64 8.47
CA ALA A 79 -2.83 -12.75 7.92
C ALA A 79 -3.90 -12.04 8.80
N SER A 80 -3.68 -11.97 10.11
CA SER A 80 -4.54 -11.25 11.07
C SER A 80 -4.62 -9.75 10.81
N ARG A 81 -3.65 -9.16 10.10
CA ARG A 81 -3.65 -7.75 9.65
C ARG A 81 -4.38 -7.59 8.31
N ALA A 82 -5.52 -8.25 8.13
CA ALA A 82 -6.24 -8.36 6.85
C ALA A 82 -6.46 -7.01 6.15
N ARG A 83 -6.92 -5.98 6.87
CA ARG A 83 -7.13 -4.63 6.31
C ARG A 83 -5.84 -4.00 5.78
N ARG A 84 -4.72 -4.12 6.51
CA ARG A 84 -3.42 -3.58 6.04
C ARG A 84 -2.94 -4.36 4.84
N ARG A 85 -3.02 -5.68 4.86
CA ARG A 85 -2.66 -6.51 3.69
C ARG A 85 -3.49 -6.13 2.46
N ALA A 86 -4.79 -5.89 2.62
CA ALA A 86 -5.62 -5.42 1.52
C ALA A 86 -5.14 -4.08 0.96
N ILE A 87 -4.87 -3.09 1.83
CA ILE A 87 -4.32 -1.78 1.41
C ILE A 87 -2.95 -1.98 0.73
N GLY A 88 -2.07 -2.83 1.26
CA GLY A 88 -0.78 -3.16 0.67
C GLY A 88 -0.90 -3.76 -0.74
N PHE A 89 -1.90 -4.61 -0.99
CA PHE A 89 -2.20 -5.08 -2.34
C PHE A 89 -2.69 -3.95 -3.26
N VAL A 90 -3.50 -3.01 -2.76
CA VAL A 90 -3.87 -1.83 -3.55
C VAL A 90 -2.66 -0.96 -3.87
N LEU A 91 -1.76 -0.71 -2.91
CA LEU A 91 -0.53 0.05 -3.15
C LEU A 91 0.35 -0.61 -4.22
N LEU A 92 0.48 -1.94 -4.17
CA LEU A 92 1.22 -2.70 -5.16
C LEU A 92 0.54 -2.64 -6.54
N ALA A 93 -0.78 -2.79 -6.60
CA ALA A 93 -1.56 -2.67 -7.84
C ALA A 93 -1.41 -1.26 -8.45
N THR A 94 -1.52 -0.21 -7.64
CA THR A 94 -1.31 1.17 -8.09
C THR A 94 0.10 1.38 -8.66
N ALA A 95 1.12 0.83 -8.01
CA ALA A 95 2.49 0.89 -8.52
C ALA A 95 2.66 0.12 -9.85
N GLN A 96 1.93 -0.98 -10.05
CA GLN A 96 1.90 -1.73 -11.31
C GLN A 96 1.19 -0.93 -12.43
N VAL A 97 0.08 -0.25 -12.12
CA VAL A 97 -0.57 0.67 -13.07
C VAL A 97 0.39 1.78 -13.51
N GLN A 98 1.15 2.37 -12.57
CA GLN A 98 2.15 3.39 -12.89
C GLN A 98 3.27 2.86 -13.81
N GLN A 99 3.57 1.55 -13.73
CA GLN A 99 4.52 0.86 -14.63
C GLN A 99 3.88 0.39 -15.94
N ARG A 100 2.57 0.63 -16.16
CA ARG A 100 1.78 0.14 -17.30
C ARG A 100 1.60 -1.39 -17.34
N GLU A 101 1.78 -2.06 -16.20
CA GLU A 101 1.56 -3.49 -16.03
C GLU A 101 0.10 -3.76 -15.65
N VAL A 102 -0.84 -3.42 -16.54
CA VAL A 102 -2.29 -3.34 -16.27
C VAL A 102 -2.90 -4.68 -15.86
N GLU A 103 -2.55 -5.77 -16.56
CA GLU A 103 -3.02 -7.11 -16.22
C GLU A 103 -2.57 -7.53 -14.81
N GLN A 104 -1.30 -7.27 -14.49
CA GLN A 104 -0.74 -7.58 -13.18
C GLN A 104 -1.39 -6.72 -12.08
N ALA A 105 -1.66 -5.46 -12.37
CA ALA A 105 -2.35 -4.56 -11.46
C ALA A 105 -3.76 -5.06 -11.12
N CYS A 106 -4.54 -5.47 -12.13
CA CYS A 106 -5.88 -6.01 -11.92
C CYS A 106 -5.84 -7.32 -11.11
N SER A 107 -4.93 -8.24 -11.45
CA SER A 107 -4.73 -9.49 -10.70
C SER A 107 -4.36 -9.24 -9.23
N THR A 108 -3.49 -8.26 -8.97
CA THR A 108 -3.10 -7.86 -7.62
C THR A 108 -4.25 -7.18 -6.88
N GLY A 109 -4.99 -6.29 -7.56
CA GLY A 109 -6.16 -5.61 -7.00
C GLY A 109 -7.28 -6.57 -6.59
N LEU A 110 -7.49 -7.67 -7.32
CA LEU A 110 -8.47 -8.69 -6.94
C LEU A 110 -8.17 -9.33 -5.57
N LYS A 111 -6.90 -9.45 -5.19
CA LYS A 111 -6.51 -9.92 -3.85
C LYS A 111 -6.94 -8.92 -2.77
N ALA A 112 -6.91 -7.62 -3.07
CA ALA A 112 -7.42 -6.60 -2.17
C ALA A 112 -8.95 -6.67 -2.04
N VAL A 113 -9.66 -6.85 -3.17
CA VAL A 113 -11.12 -7.01 -3.19
C VAL A 113 -11.55 -8.22 -2.35
N GLU A 114 -10.88 -9.35 -2.50
CA GLU A 114 -11.16 -10.57 -1.73
C GLU A 114 -10.99 -10.34 -0.21
N LEU A 115 -9.87 -9.74 0.20
CA LEU A 115 -9.63 -9.46 1.63
C LEU A 115 -10.60 -8.43 2.20
N LEU A 116 -11.00 -7.43 1.40
CA LEU A 116 -11.95 -6.41 1.83
C LEU A 116 -13.39 -6.92 1.86
N GLY A 117 -13.73 -7.95 1.09
CA GLY A 117 -15.06 -8.52 1.10
C GLY A 117 -15.50 -9.10 2.45
N GLY A 118 -14.55 -9.52 3.28
CA GLY A 118 -14.80 -9.94 4.66
C GLY A 118 -14.80 -8.78 5.68
N LEU A 119 -14.60 -7.52 5.26
CA LEU A 119 -14.32 -6.40 6.14
C LEU A 119 -15.20 -5.18 5.85
N ARG A 120 -15.81 -4.61 6.89
CA ARG A 120 -16.42 -3.27 6.80
C ARG A 120 -15.34 -2.20 7.00
N SER A 121 -14.85 -1.61 5.90
CA SER A 121 -13.73 -0.67 5.94
C SER A 121 -13.84 0.46 4.91
N ASN A 122 -14.27 1.65 5.34
CA ASN A 122 -14.33 2.85 4.49
C ASN A 122 -12.99 3.18 3.84
N ARG A 123 -11.89 3.16 4.62
CA ARG A 123 -10.54 3.37 4.07
C ARG A 123 -10.14 2.29 3.06
N GLY A 124 -10.69 1.08 3.16
CA GLY A 124 -10.42 0.04 2.16
C GLY A 124 -11.09 0.39 0.84
N ALA A 125 -12.36 0.79 0.90
CA ALA A 125 -13.13 1.28 -0.24
C ALA A 125 -12.47 2.48 -0.92
N GLU A 126 -12.07 3.51 -0.15
CA GLU A 126 -11.37 4.70 -0.68
C GLU A 126 -10.11 4.34 -1.51
N TYR A 127 -9.37 3.32 -1.08
CA TYR A 127 -8.17 2.87 -1.81
C TYR A 127 -8.53 2.12 -3.09
N LEU A 128 -9.56 1.26 -3.05
CA LEU A 128 -10.04 0.58 -4.25
C LEU A 128 -10.61 1.57 -5.27
N GLU A 129 -11.31 2.61 -4.82
CA GLU A 129 -11.80 3.70 -5.66
C GLU A 129 -10.65 4.48 -6.31
N ASP A 130 -9.59 4.83 -5.56
CA ASP A 130 -8.36 5.44 -6.14
C ASP A 130 -7.72 4.54 -7.19
N LEU A 131 -7.65 3.21 -6.95
CA LEU A 131 -7.13 2.26 -7.94
C LEU A 131 -8.00 2.22 -9.20
N GLN A 132 -9.34 2.20 -9.05
CA GLN A 132 -10.26 2.21 -10.17
C GLN A 132 -10.10 3.48 -11.03
N GLN A 133 -9.98 4.64 -10.40
CA GLN A 133 -9.74 5.91 -11.11
C GLN A 133 -8.42 5.89 -11.89
N ARG A 134 -7.37 5.25 -11.36
CA ARG A 134 -6.08 5.12 -12.04
C ARG A 134 -6.12 4.13 -13.21
N LEU A 135 -7.07 3.20 -13.21
CA LEU A 135 -7.30 2.25 -14.30
C LEU A 135 -8.19 2.82 -15.41
N GLU A 136 -8.85 3.97 -15.21
CA GLU A 136 -9.74 4.60 -16.20
C GLU A 136 -9.11 4.79 -17.59
N PRO A 137 -7.82 5.17 -17.74
CA PRO A 137 -7.17 5.23 -19.05
C PRO A 137 -7.15 3.90 -19.82
N TYR A 138 -7.35 2.77 -19.13
CA TYR A 138 -7.30 1.40 -19.66
C TYR A 138 -8.69 0.73 -19.67
N ARG A 139 -9.77 1.48 -19.47
CA ARG A 139 -11.15 0.97 -19.32
C ARG A 139 -11.66 0.06 -20.45
N GLU A 140 -11.09 0.15 -21.65
CA GLU A 140 -11.47 -0.69 -22.79
C GLU A 140 -10.83 -2.10 -22.74
N GLU A 141 -9.77 -2.28 -21.95
CA GLU A 141 -9.14 -3.58 -21.74
C GLU A 141 -10.10 -4.54 -21.03
N SER A 142 -10.17 -5.79 -21.49
CA SER A 142 -11.08 -6.79 -20.91
C SER A 142 -10.79 -7.03 -19.42
N VAL A 143 -9.50 -7.05 -19.04
CA VAL A 143 -9.06 -7.28 -17.66
C VAL A 143 -9.54 -6.17 -16.71
N VAL A 144 -9.58 -4.92 -17.16
CA VAL A 144 -10.05 -3.78 -16.37
C VAL A 144 -11.56 -3.81 -16.20
N ARG A 145 -12.30 -4.18 -17.25
CA ARG A 145 -13.76 -4.39 -17.16
C ARG A 145 -14.13 -5.52 -16.22
N GLU A 146 -13.40 -6.64 -16.28
CA GLU A 146 -13.60 -7.76 -15.34
C GLU A 146 -13.31 -7.34 -13.90
N PHE A 147 -12.22 -6.62 -13.66
CA PHE A 147 -11.89 -6.07 -12.35
C PHE A 147 -13.01 -5.17 -11.81
N GLY A 148 -13.52 -4.24 -12.62
CA GLY A 148 -14.63 -3.35 -12.26
C GLY A 148 -15.91 -4.12 -11.90
N ALA A 149 -16.29 -5.11 -12.70
CA ALA A 149 -17.46 -5.96 -12.42
C ALA A 149 -17.32 -6.72 -11.08
N ARG A 150 -16.12 -7.20 -10.75
CA ARG A 150 -15.85 -7.87 -9.46
C ARG A 150 -15.95 -6.91 -8.28
N MET A 151 -15.53 -5.66 -8.43
CA MET A 151 -15.70 -4.63 -7.40
C MET A 151 -17.18 -4.31 -7.15
N GLU A 152 -17.99 -4.18 -8.21
CA GLU A 152 -19.43 -3.90 -8.09
C GLU A 152 -20.18 -5.01 -7.36
N LEU A 153 -19.88 -6.29 -7.67
CA LEU A 153 -20.45 -7.43 -6.97
C LEU A 153 -20.13 -7.41 -5.48
N GLN A 154 -18.92 -6.98 -5.11
CA GLN A 154 -18.50 -6.92 -3.72
C GLN A 154 -19.15 -5.77 -2.95
N ALA A 155 -19.43 -4.65 -3.62
CA ALA A 155 -20.15 -3.52 -3.01
C ALA A 155 -21.64 -3.79 -2.81
N ALA A 156 -22.22 -4.70 -3.59
CA ALA A 156 -23.63 -5.10 -3.52
C ALA A 156 -23.93 -6.21 -2.48
N ALA A 157 -22.89 -6.85 -1.92
CA ALA A 157 -22.99 -7.94 -0.95
C ALA A 157 -22.96 -7.45 0.50
#